data_AF-A0A2T3I2E3-F1
#
_entry.id   AF-A0A2T3I2E3-F1
#
_cell.length_a   1.000
_cell.length_b   1.000
_cell.length_c   1.000
_cell.angle_alpha   90.00
_cell.angle_beta   90.00
_cell.angle_gamma   90.00
#
_symmetry.space_group_name_H-M   'P 1'
#
loop_
_entity.id
_entity.type
_entity.pdbx_description
1 polymer ?
#
loop_
_entity_poly.entity_id
_entity_poly.type
_entity_poly.pdbx_seq_one_letter_code
_entity_poly.pdbx_strand_id
1 'polypeptide(L)'
;MNPLSITDIRLTRKDWLNLIFAVIVSRIVIYALGLWGVNMFMTGHYAEQPLLQTVCRFDCVWFYRIIDNGYDLVPQWLGQKNAANWAFMPLQPFLGWIFSHLTSFENPINNYRFGLAFASNLAFLFSIPMVLMVLKQLKISAATRSTMVWILCFSPYTVYSSAGYTEPLFIALVAGVFLFSYRQQWFWVAILGMLAAVTRNLGVFLVFPVLIIALQHYGIQSFLRFKTPALKVLAAIWVIPIGFFSFMTYLYFHVGDALAFGHIQIAWGRQLTNPFHWLMFGFETGGPKLYLTIMALLSFALNIYLVVRKYYAEALFMFICLILPLSSSLNAMPRYAFGLYPTFLGLALLVERYPNIKTPMLCIFSAASTFIAIGFFGHHFFTV
;
A
#
# COMPACT_ATOMS: atom_id res chain seq x y z
N MET A 1 -20.23 22.80 -9.23
CA MET A 1 -18.93 23.41 -8.85
C MET A 1 -18.53 24.34 -9.98
N ASN A 2 -18.25 25.61 -9.70
CA ASN A 2 -17.71 26.58 -10.68
C ASN A 2 -16.50 25.98 -11.40
N PRO A 3 -16.16 26.44 -12.63
CA PRO A 3 -14.89 26.10 -13.28
C PRO A 3 -13.75 26.67 -12.43
N LEU A 4 -13.39 25.90 -11.41
CA LEU A 4 -12.41 26.24 -10.39
C LEU A 4 -11.08 26.41 -11.10
N SER A 5 -10.45 27.57 -10.87
CA SER A 5 -9.04 27.76 -11.18
C SER A 5 -8.30 26.52 -10.71
N ILE A 6 -7.62 25.86 -11.66
CA ILE A 6 -6.87 24.66 -11.39
C ILE A 6 -5.86 25.01 -10.31
N THR A 7 -6.06 24.49 -9.10
CA THR A 7 -5.18 24.77 -7.96
C THR A 7 -3.76 24.42 -8.38
N ASP A 8 -2.82 25.34 -8.17
CA ASP A 8 -1.42 25.02 -8.38
C ASP A 8 -1.02 23.94 -7.37
N ILE A 9 -0.61 22.78 -7.88
CA ILE A 9 -0.21 21.63 -7.06
C ILE A 9 1.32 21.53 -6.92
N ARG A 10 2.10 22.44 -7.54
CA ARG A 10 3.56 22.41 -7.46
C ARG A 10 4.03 22.56 -6.02
N LEU A 11 4.97 21.70 -5.63
CA LEU A 11 5.61 21.77 -4.32
C LEU A 11 6.66 22.87 -4.32
N THR A 12 6.71 23.65 -3.25
CA THR A 12 7.71 24.71 -3.10
C THR A 12 9.08 24.10 -2.77
N ARG A 13 10.16 24.88 -2.93
CA ARG A 13 11.50 24.47 -2.49
C ARG A 13 11.51 24.06 -1.01
N LYS A 14 10.77 24.76 -0.16
CA LYS A 14 10.63 24.45 1.27
C LYS A 14 9.94 23.10 1.51
N ASP A 15 8.90 22.79 0.73
CA ASP A 15 8.21 21.49 0.81
C ASP A 15 9.16 20.35 0.46
N TRP A 16 9.94 20.50 -0.63
CA TRP A 16 10.94 19.52 -1.04
C TRP A 16 12.05 19.32 0.00
N LEU A 17 12.59 20.39 0.56
CA LEU A 17 13.61 20.31 1.60
C LEU A 17 13.10 19.58 2.85
N ASN A 18 11.91 19.93 3.34
CA ASN A 18 11.30 19.26 4.50
C ASN A 18 11.02 17.78 4.22
N LEU A 19 10.52 17.47 3.02
CA LEU A 19 10.23 16.10 2.60
C LEU A 19 11.50 15.25 2.53
N ILE A 20 12.53 15.71 1.82
CA ILE A 20 13.80 14.98 1.67
C ILE A 20 14.44 14.78 3.05
N PHE A 21 14.46 15.82 3.89
CA PHE A 21 14.96 15.73 5.25
C PHE A 21 14.21 14.67 6.07
N ALA A 22 12.87 14.72 6.08
CA ALA A 22 12.06 13.75 6.82
C ALA A 22 12.22 12.31 6.30
N VAL A 23 12.36 12.11 4.98
CA VAL A 23 12.63 10.79 4.40
C VAL A 23 13.98 10.26 4.88
N ILE A 24 15.05 11.04 4.76
CA ILE A 24 16.39 10.64 5.20
C ILE A 24 16.39 10.30 6.69
N VAL A 25 15.87 11.20 7.53
CA VAL A 25 15.80 10.99 8.98
C VAL A 25 15.00 9.74 9.31
N SER A 26 13.82 9.56 8.72
CA SER A 26 13.01 8.38 9.01
C SER A 26 13.65 7.07 8.56
N ARG A 27 14.31 7.04 7.40
CA ARG A 27 15.00 5.81 6.95
C ARG A 27 16.17 5.47 7.86
N ILE A 28 16.98 6.47 8.24
CA ILE A 28 18.08 6.27 9.19
C ILE A 28 17.54 5.73 10.51
N VAL A 29 16.51 6.35 11.08
CA VAL A 29 15.93 5.93 12.37
C VAL A 29 15.34 4.52 12.29
N ILE A 30 14.56 4.20 11.26
CA ILE A 30 13.91 2.91 11.11
C ILE A 30 14.92 1.78 10.89
N TYR A 31 15.93 1.98 10.03
CA TYR A 31 17.00 1.00 9.85
C TYR A 31 17.87 0.86 11.11
N ALA A 32 18.34 1.98 11.67
CA ALA A 32 19.24 1.95 12.83
C ALA A 32 18.57 1.30 14.04
N LEU A 33 17.37 1.77 14.44
CA LEU A 33 16.70 1.23 15.61
C LEU A 33 16.13 -0.17 15.36
N GLY A 34 15.66 -0.45 14.14
CA GLY A 34 15.20 -1.79 13.78
C GLY A 34 16.33 -2.82 13.89
N LEU A 35 17.49 -2.55 13.27
CA LEU A 35 18.65 -3.44 13.30
C LEU A 35 19.30 -3.52 14.67
N TRP A 36 19.38 -2.39 15.39
CA TRP A 36 19.81 -2.37 16.78
C TRP A 36 18.91 -3.26 17.65
N GLY A 37 17.59 -3.17 17.47
CA GLY A 37 16.66 -4.05 18.19
C GLY A 37 16.83 -5.53 17.84
N VAL A 38 17.17 -5.86 16.59
CA VAL A 38 17.54 -7.25 16.23
C VAL A 38 18.76 -7.71 17.02
N ASN A 39 19.81 -6.90 17.06
CA ASN A 39 21.05 -7.23 17.78
C ASN A 39 20.83 -7.40 19.29
N MET A 40 20.00 -6.55 19.90
CA MET A 40 19.81 -6.53 21.37
C MET A 40 18.80 -7.57 21.85
N PHE A 41 17.75 -7.85 21.07
CA PHE A 41 16.60 -8.63 21.54
C PHE A 41 16.45 -10.01 20.87
N MET A 42 17.14 -10.26 19.76
CA MET A 42 17.06 -11.53 19.05
C MET A 42 18.27 -12.40 19.36
N THR A 43 18.10 -13.72 19.34
CA THR A 43 19.17 -14.69 19.59
C THR A 43 19.20 -15.78 18.51
N GLY A 44 20.34 -16.47 18.43
CA GLY A 44 20.54 -17.57 17.48
C GLY A 44 20.40 -17.15 16.02
N HIS A 45 19.77 -18.01 15.21
CA HIS A 45 19.70 -17.85 13.76
C HIS A 45 19.14 -16.50 13.28
N TYR A 46 18.26 -15.85 14.05
CA TYR A 46 17.69 -14.56 13.66
C TYR A 46 18.61 -13.36 13.91
N ALA A 47 19.49 -13.45 14.91
CA ALA A 47 20.47 -12.40 15.21
C ALA A 47 21.64 -12.39 14.21
N GLU A 48 21.96 -13.55 13.65
CA GLU A 48 23.11 -13.78 12.78
C GLU A 48 22.78 -13.65 11.28
N GLN A 49 21.56 -13.26 10.92
CA GLN A 49 21.18 -13.14 9.50
C GLN A 49 21.90 -11.95 8.83
N PRO A 50 22.34 -12.12 7.56
CA PRO A 50 22.90 -11.01 6.78
C PRO A 50 21.93 -9.83 6.68
N LEU A 51 22.46 -8.60 6.68
CA LEU A 51 21.67 -7.35 6.67
C LEU A 51 20.51 -7.36 5.65
N LEU A 52 20.79 -7.68 4.39
CA LEU A 52 19.79 -7.67 3.32
C LEU A 52 18.71 -8.73 3.51
N GLN A 53 19.06 -9.85 4.16
CA GLN A 53 18.09 -10.86 4.57
C GLN A 53 17.26 -10.36 5.74
N THR A 54 17.86 -9.67 6.71
CA THR A 54 17.14 -9.06 7.85
C THR A 54 16.10 -8.03 7.40
N VAL A 55 16.42 -7.27 6.34
CA VAL A 55 15.50 -6.27 5.77
C VAL A 55 14.45 -6.89 4.84
N CYS A 56 14.85 -7.77 3.92
CA CYS A 56 13.94 -8.42 2.96
C CYS A 56 13.41 -9.74 3.52
N ARG A 57 12.29 -9.67 4.25
CA ARG A 57 11.66 -10.82 4.93
C ARG A 57 10.20 -10.99 4.54
N PHE A 58 9.63 -12.14 4.92
CA PHE A 58 8.22 -12.50 4.69
C PHE A 58 7.82 -12.35 3.21
N ASP A 59 6.96 -11.40 2.84
CA ASP A 59 6.49 -11.21 1.45
C ASP A 59 7.65 -10.91 0.48
N CYS A 60 8.68 -10.22 0.96
CA CYS A 60 9.86 -9.92 0.14
C CYS A 60 10.56 -11.19 -0.36
N VAL A 61 10.43 -12.31 0.38
CA VAL A 61 10.95 -13.61 -0.03
C VAL A 61 10.27 -14.10 -1.31
N TRP A 62 8.97 -13.91 -1.43
CA TRP A 62 8.22 -14.31 -2.61
C TRP A 62 8.55 -13.42 -3.81
N PHE A 63 8.76 -12.12 -3.58
CA PHE A 63 9.17 -11.21 -4.65
C PHE A 63 10.55 -11.55 -5.22
N TYR A 64 11.57 -11.80 -4.38
CA TYR A 64 12.89 -12.13 -4.93
C TYR A 64 12.90 -13.50 -5.63
N ARG A 65 12.06 -14.45 -5.19
CA ARG A 65 11.90 -15.75 -5.88
C ARG A 65 11.31 -15.59 -7.27
N ILE A 66 10.37 -14.67 -7.46
CA ILE A 66 9.86 -14.32 -8.80
C ILE A 66 10.99 -13.76 -9.67
N ILE A 67 11.87 -12.95 -9.10
CA ILE A 67 13.04 -12.40 -9.84
C ILE A 67 14.01 -13.52 -10.23
N ASP A 68 14.29 -14.43 -9.30
CA ASP A 68 15.28 -15.49 -9.45
C ASP A 68 14.82 -16.62 -10.39
N ASN A 69 13.56 -17.08 -10.23
CA ASN A 69 13.05 -18.29 -10.88
C ASN A 69 11.74 -18.10 -11.67
N GLY A 70 11.18 -16.88 -11.69
CA GLY A 70 9.85 -16.64 -12.24
C GLY A 70 8.71 -17.14 -11.35
N TYR A 71 7.49 -17.18 -11.90
CA TYR A 71 6.34 -17.72 -11.19
C TYR A 71 6.45 -19.25 -11.09
N ASP A 72 6.20 -19.82 -9.90
CA ASP A 72 6.27 -21.26 -9.66
C ASP A 72 5.28 -22.02 -10.57
N LEU A 73 5.63 -23.22 -11.04
CA LEU A 73 4.69 -24.08 -11.78
C LEU A 73 3.78 -24.89 -10.87
N VAL A 74 4.25 -25.21 -9.66
CA VAL A 74 3.53 -25.99 -8.64
C VAL A 74 3.80 -25.41 -7.25
N PRO A 75 2.87 -25.57 -6.28
CA PRO A 75 3.14 -25.25 -4.89
C PRO A 75 4.27 -26.13 -4.35
N GLN A 76 5.28 -25.50 -3.75
CA GLN A 76 6.48 -26.21 -3.27
C GLN A 76 7.11 -25.56 -2.03
N TRP A 77 6.52 -24.47 -1.53
CA TRP A 77 7.06 -23.65 -0.46
C TRP A 77 6.19 -23.73 0.81
N LEU A 78 6.72 -23.18 1.91
CA LEU A 78 6.24 -23.36 3.29
C LEU A 78 6.40 -24.82 3.79
N GLY A 79 6.18 -25.04 5.10
CA GLY A 79 6.45 -26.32 5.76
C GLY A 79 5.67 -27.51 5.18
N GLN A 80 4.49 -27.26 4.60
CA GLN A 80 3.65 -28.29 3.98
C GLN A 80 3.76 -28.31 2.45
N LYS A 81 4.70 -27.56 1.85
CA LYS A 81 4.87 -27.44 0.39
C LYS A 81 3.57 -27.09 -0.35
N ASN A 82 2.71 -26.31 0.28
CA ASN A 82 1.36 -25.99 -0.19
C ASN A 82 1.24 -24.55 -0.72
N ALA A 83 2.34 -23.79 -0.74
CA ALA A 83 2.35 -22.40 -1.19
C ALA A 83 3.21 -22.18 -2.46
N ALA A 84 2.80 -21.19 -3.25
CA ALA A 84 3.42 -20.72 -4.47
C ALA A 84 3.38 -19.18 -4.53
N ASN A 85 4.24 -18.58 -5.34
CA ASN A 85 4.32 -17.13 -5.51
C ASN A 85 3.20 -16.47 -6.34
N TRP A 86 2.13 -17.21 -6.71
CA TRP A 86 1.04 -16.72 -7.56
C TRP A 86 0.23 -15.56 -6.97
N ALA A 87 0.21 -15.42 -5.65
CA ALA A 87 -0.49 -14.34 -4.94
C ALA A 87 0.16 -12.95 -5.14
N PHE A 88 1.39 -12.90 -5.64
CA PHE A 88 2.21 -11.69 -5.67
C PHE A 88 2.21 -11.09 -7.07
N MET A 89 1.70 -9.86 -7.19
CA MET A 89 1.56 -9.16 -8.47
C MET A 89 2.94 -8.75 -9.06
N PRO A 90 3.06 -8.62 -10.38
CA PRO A 90 4.36 -8.62 -11.06
C PRO A 90 5.15 -7.31 -10.99
N LEU A 91 4.52 -6.15 -10.71
CA LEU A 91 5.22 -4.87 -10.86
C LEU A 91 6.36 -4.68 -9.85
N GLN A 92 6.18 -5.09 -8.59
CA GLN A 92 7.23 -4.96 -7.56
C GLN A 92 8.45 -5.86 -7.84
N PRO A 93 8.28 -7.16 -8.15
CA PRO A 93 9.37 -8.00 -8.65
C PRO A 93 10.09 -7.40 -9.86
N PHE A 94 9.35 -6.90 -10.85
CA PHE A 94 9.94 -6.31 -12.05
C PHE A 94 10.83 -5.09 -11.73
N LEU A 95 10.36 -4.18 -10.87
CA LEU A 95 11.18 -3.05 -10.41
C LEU A 95 12.39 -3.53 -9.60
N GLY A 96 12.21 -4.53 -8.74
CA GLY A 96 13.30 -5.14 -7.98
C GLY A 96 14.39 -5.74 -8.88
N TRP A 97 13.99 -6.40 -9.96
CA TRP A 97 14.89 -6.95 -10.98
C TRP A 97 15.65 -5.83 -11.72
N ILE A 98 14.99 -4.73 -12.10
CA ILE A 98 15.70 -3.59 -12.71
C ILE A 98 16.79 -3.09 -11.76
N PHE A 99 16.43 -2.82 -10.50
CA PHE A 99 17.36 -2.22 -9.54
C PHE A 99 18.38 -3.20 -8.98
N SER A 100 18.20 -4.51 -9.13
CA SER A 100 19.23 -5.48 -8.74
C SER A 100 20.50 -5.36 -9.56
N HIS A 101 20.42 -4.80 -10.78
CA HIS A 101 21.58 -4.56 -11.64
C HIS A 101 22.45 -3.36 -11.18
N LEU A 102 22.04 -2.63 -10.14
CA LEU A 102 22.85 -1.55 -9.55
C LEU A 102 23.97 -2.06 -8.65
N THR A 103 23.95 -3.35 -8.31
CA THR A 103 24.92 -3.99 -7.41
C THR A 103 25.38 -5.32 -7.99
N SER A 104 26.55 -5.78 -7.56
CA SER A 104 27.14 -7.06 -7.99
C SER A 104 27.67 -7.83 -6.78
N PHE A 105 26.81 -8.11 -5.80
CA PHE A 105 27.13 -8.98 -4.68
C PHE A 105 27.43 -10.41 -5.16
N GLU A 106 28.33 -11.12 -4.47
CA GLU A 106 28.72 -12.50 -4.81
C GLU A 106 27.53 -13.47 -4.87
N ASN A 107 26.58 -13.34 -3.93
CA ASN A 107 25.32 -14.07 -3.96
C ASN A 107 24.27 -13.28 -4.76
N PRO A 108 23.79 -13.78 -5.91
CA PRO A 108 22.78 -13.10 -6.73
C PRO A 108 21.51 -12.71 -5.98
N ILE A 109 21.09 -13.52 -5.00
CA ILE A 109 19.90 -13.25 -4.17
C ILE A 109 20.04 -11.92 -3.42
N ASN A 110 21.25 -11.55 -3.01
CA ASN A 110 21.47 -10.28 -2.33
C ASN A 110 21.29 -9.07 -3.28
N ASN A 111 21.59 -9.23 -4.58
CA ASN A 111 21.28 -8.20 -5.58
C ASN A 111 19.75 -8.02 -5.69
N TYR A 112 18.97 -9.10 -5.68
CA TYR A 112 17.50 -9.03 -5.75
C TYR A 112 16.89 -8.41 -4.48
N ARG A 113 17.38 -8.79 -3.30
CA ARG A 113 16.96 -8.20 -2.01
C ARG A 113 17.25 -6.70 -1.96
N PHE A 114 18.44 -6.29 -2.41
CA PHE A 114 18.81 -4.88 -2.52
C PHE A 114 17.88 -4.15 -3.50
N GLY A 115 17.70 -4.69 -4.72
CA GLY A 115 16.86 -4.10 -5.74
C GLY A 115 15.41 -3.88 -5.28
N LEU A 116 14.82 -4.86 -4.58
CA LEU A 116 13.48 -4.73 -3.99
C LEU A 116 13.42 -3.65 -2.92
N ALA A 117 14.36 -3.66 -1.97
CA ALA A 117 14.43 -2.65 -0.91
C ALA A 117 14.61 -1.24 -1.50
N PHE A 118 15.46 -1.10 -2.51
CA PHE A 118 15.68 0.14 -3.24
C PHE A 118 14.41 0.61 -3.96
N ALA A 119 13.75 -0.28 -4.71
CA ALA A 119 12.47 0.00 -5.37
C ALA A 119 11.42 0.53 -4.40
N SER A 120 11.30 -0.11 -3.24
CA SER A 120 10.34 0.25 -2.20
C SER A 120 10.65 1.62 -1.57
N ASN A 121 11.92 1.91 -1.27
CA ASN A 121 12.33 3.21 -0.73
C ASN A 121 12.14 4.33 -1.77
N LEU A 122 12.44 4.06 -3.04
CA LEU A 122 12.22 5.02 -4.12
C LEU A 122 10.73 5.30 -4.34
N ALA A 123 9.90 4.25 -4.35
CA ALA A 123 8.45 4.38 -4.40
C ALA A 123 7.92 5.18 -3.20
N PHE A 124 8.51 5.00 -2.02
CA PHE A 124 8.15 5.76 -0.83
C PHE A 124 8.46 7.24 -0.99
N LEU A 125 9.65 7.57 -1.50
CA LEU A 125 10.04 8.95 -1.83
C LEU A 125 9.05 9.60 -2.81
N PHE A 126 8.51 8.86 -3.78
CA PHE A 126 7.49 9.35 -4.72
C PHE A 126 6.06 9.39 -4.14
N SER A 127 5.76 8.54 -3.15
CA SER A 127 4.44 8.50 -2.52
C SER A 127 4.12 9.78 -1.76
N ILE A 128 5.09 10.34 -1.03
CA ILE A 128 4.89 11.55 -0.22
C ILE A 128 4.52 12.76 -1.08
N PRO A 129 5.28 13.16 -2.13
CA PRO A 129 4.90 14.31 -2.94
C PRO A 129 3.56 14.09 -3.66
N MET A 130 3.23 12.86 -4.08
CA MET A 130 1.90 12.55 -4.63
C MET A 130 0.78 12.82 -3.62
N VAL A 131 0.91 12.32 -2.39
CA VAL A 131 -0.07 12.60 -1.33
C VAL A 131 -0.16 14.11 -1.04
N LEU A 132 0.97 14.82 -0.94
CA LEU A 132 0.96 16.27 -0.73
C LEU A 132 0.28 17.04 -1.87
N MET A 133 0.45 16.61 -3.12
CA MET A 133 -0.21 17.21 -4.29
C MET A 133 -1.72 16.98 -4.23
N VAL A 134 -2.18 15.80 -3.79
CA VAL A 134 -3.61 15.55 -3.53
C VAL A 134 -4.13 16.45 -2.40
N LEU A 135 -3.42 16.54 -1.28
CA LEU A 135 -3.83 17.41 -0.17
C LEU A 135 -3.88 18.89 -0.58
N LYS A 136 -2.97 19.35 -1.46
CA LYS A 136 -2.98 20.72 -2.02
C LYS A 136 -4.17 20.90 -2.99
N GLN A 137 -4.48 19.91 -3.83
CA GLN A 137 -5.67 19.89 -4.69
C GLN A 137 -6.97 20.00 -3.86
N LEU A 138 -7.01 19.34 -2.69
CA LEU A 138 -8.12 19.37 -1.73
C LEU A 138 -8.08 20.59 -0.78
N LYS A 139 -7.16 21.55 -1.00
CA LYS A 139 -7.01 22.79 -0.24
C LYS A 139 -6.76 22.59 1.26
N ILE A 140 -6.11 21.49 1.64
CA ILE A 140 -5.68 21.25 3.03
C ILE A 140 -4.54 22.23 3.39
N SER A 141 -4.58 22.76 4.63
CA SER A 141 -3.64 23.78 5.08
C SER A 141 -2.17 23.37 4.92
N ALA A 142 -1.29 24.35 4.76
CA ALA A 142 0.16 24.10 4.69
C ALA A 142 0.69 23.45 5.99
N ALA A 143 0.13 23.81 7.15
CA ALA A 143 0.51 23.26 8.44
C ALA A 143 0.20 21.75 8.55
N THR A 144 -0.99 21.33 8.12
CA THR A 144 -1.35 19.91 8.07
C THR A 144 -0.53 19.17 7.02
N ARG A 145 -0.33 19.74 5.83
CA ARG A 145 0.54 19.14 4.79
C ARG A 145 1.96 18.90 5.31
N SER A 146 2.56 19.88 5.98
CA SER A 146 3.88 19.73 6.60
C SER A 146 3.89 18.64 7.68
N THR A 147 2.80 18.47 8.42
CA THR A 147 2.64 17.43 9.43
C THR A 147 2.50 16.04 8.79
N MET A 148 1.77 15.94 7.69
CA MET A 148 1.56 14.69 6.96
C MET A 148 2.85 14.09 6.39
N VAL A 149 3.83 14.93 6.03
CA VAL A 149 5.19 14.44 5.68
C VAL A 149 5.74 13.55 6.79
N TRP A 150 5.71 14.04 8.03
CA TRP A 150 6.23 13.31 9.19
C TRP A 150 5.35 12.10 9.56
N ILE A 151 4.03 12.21 9.43
CA ILE A 151 3.11 11.07 9.65
C ILE A 151 3.34 9.94 8.65
N LEU A 152 3.61 10.25 7.38
CA LEU A 152 3.96 9.24 6.38
C LEU A 152 5.31 8.60 6.69
N CYS A 153 6.33 9.43 6.99
CA CYS A 153 7.68 9.01 7.33
C CYS A 153 7.76 8.12 8.58
N PHE A 154 6.95 8.39 9.59
CA PHE A 154 6.91 7.66 10.86
C PHE A 154 5.58 6.91 11.05
N SER A 155 4.89 6.58 9.96
CA SER A 155 3.70 5.74 10.05
C SER A 155 4.03 4.43 10.76
N PRO A 156 3.15 3.88 11.63
CA PRO A 156 3.45 2.66 12.38
C PRO A 156 3.94 1.51 11.51
N TYR A 157 3.48 1.42 10.26
CA TYR A 157 3.83 0.36 9.31
C TYR A 157 4.76 0.82 8.18
N THR A 158 5.47 1.95 8.37
CA THR A 158 6.44 2.45 7.37
C THR A 158 7.60 1.48 7.11
N VAL A 159 7.77 0.43 7.94
CA VAL A 159 8.78 -0.63 7.69
C VAL A 159 8.58 -1.31 6.35
N TYR A 160 7.34 -1.44 5.85
CA TYR A 160 7.08 -1.98 4.51
C TYR A 160 7.75 -1.16 3.42
N SER A 161 7.83 0.17 3.60
CA SER A 161 8.55 1.06 2.69
C SER A 161 10.06 0.78 2.65
N SER A 162 10.61 0.14 3.67
CA SER A 162 12.03 -0.20 3.80
C SER A 162 12.35 -1.66 3.45
N ALA A 163 11.36 -2.55 3.40
CA ALA A 163 11.54 -4.00 3.33
C ALA A 163 11.29 -4.62 1.95
N GLY A 164 11.13 -3.80 0.89
CA GLY A 164 10.93 -4.29 -0.47
C GLY A 164 9.48 -4.61 -0.83
N TYR A 165 8.52 -3.99 -0.13
CA TYR A 165 7.10 -4.27 -0.28
C TYR A 165 6.40 -3.33 -1.27
N THR A 166 5.19 -3.71 -1.68
CA THR A 166 4.37 -3.01 -2.69
C THR A 166 3.70 -1.73 -2.18
N GLU A 167 3.51 -1.60 -0.87
CA GLU A 167 2.68 -0.57 -0.24
C GLU A 167 3.05 0.87 -0.61
N PRO A 168 4.32 1.31 -0.52
CA PRO A 168 4.67 2.67 -0.93
C PRO A 168 4.33 2.96 -2.39
N LEU A 169 4.56 2.00 -3.30
CA LEU A 169 4.23 2.13 -4.71
C LEU A 169 2.71 2.22 -4.90
N PHE A 170 1.95 1.38 -4.19
CA PHE A 170 0.50 1.40 -4.24
C PHE A 170 -0.07 2.74 -3.74
N ILE A 171 0.46 3.29 -2.64
CA ILE A 171 0.08 4.62 -2.14
C ILE A 171 0.33 5.68 -3.20
N ALA A 172 1.51 5.69 -3.84
CA ALA A 172 1.86 6.66 -4.87
C ALA A 172 0.91 6.60 -6.07
N LEU A 173 0.67 5.39 -6.58
CA LEU A 173 -0.17 5.18 -7.76
C LEU A 173 -1.65 5.51 -7.48
N VAL A 174 -2.19 5.05 -6.34
CA VAL A 174 -3.56 5.36 -5.93
C VAL A 174 -3.74 6.85 -5.69
N ALA A 175 -2.82 7.51 -4.98
CA ALA A 175 -2.86 8.96 -4.78
C ALA A 175 -2.84 9.72 -6.14
N GLY A 176 -1.99 9.27 -7.07
CA GLY A 176 -1.96 9.79 -8.43
C GLY A 176 -3.30 9.61 -9.17
N VAL A 177 -3.93 8.44 -9.09
CA VAL A 177 -5.26 8.20 -9.69
C VAL A 177 -6.30 9.19 -9.16
N PHE A 178 -6.36 9.41 -7.85
CA PHE A 178 -7.27 10.41 -7.27
C PHE A 178 -6.92 11.83 -7.71
N LEU A 179 -5.64 12.21 -7.65
CA LEU A 179 -5.16 13.53 -8.09
C LEU A 179 -5.58 13.85 -9.52
N PHE A 180 -5.32 12.93 -10.45
CA PHE A 180 -5.60 13.13 -11.86
C PHE A 180 -7.08 13.00 -12.18
N SER A 181 -7.84 12.22 -11.40
CA SER A 181 -9.30 12.18 -11.49
C SER A 181 -9.91 13.53 -11.12
N TYR A 182 -9.46 14.18 -10.02
CA TYR A 182 -9.90 15.53 -9.64
C TYR A 182 -9.61 16.60 -10.69
N ARG A 183 -8.61 16.34 -11.53
CA ARG A 183 -8.16 17.24 -12.59
C ARG A 183 -8.65 16.83 -13.97
N GLN A 184 -9.50 15.80 -14.05
CA GLN A 184 -10.06 15.27 -15.30
C GLN A 184 -9.00 14.83 -16.32
N GLN A 185 -7.81 14.43 -15.84
CA GLN A 185 -6.68 13.98 -16.67
C GLN A 185 -6.75 12.45 -16.85
N TRP A 186 -7.78 11.99 -17.56
CA TRP A 186 -8.16 10.57 -17.66
C TRP A 186 -7.09 9.64 -18.25
N PHE A 187 -6.18 10.17 -19.07
CA PHE A 187 -5.03 9.40 -19.58
C PHE A 187 -4.11 8.93 -18.45
N TRP A 188 -3.76 9.83 -17.52
CA TRP A 188 -2.94 9.48 -16.35
C TRP A 188 -3.69 8.59 -15.37
N VAL A 189 -5.01 8.77 -15.25
CA VAL A 189 -5.88 7.87 -14.47
C VAL A 189 -5.80 6.44 -15.01
N ALA A 190 -5.87 6.26 -16.33
CA ALA A 190 -5.77 4.96 -16.99
C ALA A 190 -4.42 4.28 -16.70
N ILE A 191 -3.31 4.98 -16.96
CA ILE A 191 -1.96 4.44 -16.78
C ILE A 191 -1.70 4.08 -15.32
N LEU A 192 -1.92 5.02 -14.40
CA LEU A 192 -1.61 4.81 -12.99
C LEU A 192 -2.54 3.77 -12.35
N GLY A 193 -3.80 3.72 -12.76
CA GLY A 193 -4.73 2.71 -12.27
C GLY A 193 -4.40 1.30 -12.79
N MET A 194 -3.97 1.17 -14.06
CA MET A 194 -3.45 -0.09 -14.59
C MET A 194 -2.20 -0.55 -13.82
N LEU A 195 -1.24 0.36 -13.60
CA LEU A 195 -0.05 0.07 -12.79
C LEU A 195 -0.41 -0.30 -11.35
N ALA A 196 -1.39 0.35 -10.74
CA ALA A 196 -1.86 0.01 -9.40
C ALA A 196 -2.45 -1.41 -9.36
N ALA A 197 -3.21 -1.80 -10.38
CA ALA A 197 -3.81 -3.14 -10.49
C ALA A 197 -2.77 -4.26 -10.66
N VAL A 198 -1.63 -3.98 -11.31
CA VAL A 198 -0.48 -4.92 -11.38
C VAL A 198 0.52 -4.76 -10.23
N THR A 199 0.28 -3.82 -9.32
CA THR A 199 1.03 -3.71 -8.05
C THR A 199 0.36 -4.54 -6.96
N ARG A 200 -0.97 -4.44 -6.88
CA ARG A 200 -1.83 -5.20 -5.96
C ARG A 200 -3.17 -5.46 -6.64
N ASN A 201 -3.70 -6.67 -6.48
CA ASN A 201 -5.00 -7.07 -7.06
C ASN A 201 -6.14 -6.10 -6.71
N LEU A 202 -6.16 -5.55 -5.49
CA LEU A 202 -7.16 -4.56 -5.06
C LEU A 202 -7.16 -3.28 -5.90
N GLY A 203 -6.09 -2.97 -6.65
CA GLY A 203 -6.02 -1.83 -7.56
C GLY A 203 -7.04 -1.91 -8.70
N VAL A 204 -7.50 -3.11 -9.08
CA VAL A 204 -8.56 -3.28 -10.09
C VAL A 204 -9.85 -2.54 -9.71
N PHE A 205 -10.13 -2.39 -8.42
CA PHE A 205 -11.33 -1.75 -7.91
C PHE A 205 -11.30 -0.22 -7.97
N LEU A 206 -10.20 0.39 -8.44
CA LEU A 206 -10.13 1.83 -8.71
C LEU A 206 -11.14 2.29 -9.78
N VAL A 207 -11.70 1.37 -10.57
CA VAL A 207 -12.80 1.66 -11.49
C VAL A 207 -13.99 2.33 -10.80
N PHE A 208 -14.32 1.94 -9.57
CA PHE A 208 -15.47 2.47 -8.83
C PHE A 208 -15.27 3.91 -8.32
N PRO A 209 -14.20 4.25 -7.57
CA PRO A 209 -13.97 5.63 -7.17
C PRO A 209 -13.76 6.56 -8.36
N VAL A 210 -13.13 6.10 -9.44
CA VAL A 210 -12.98 6.86 -10.69
C VAL A 210 -14.35 7.18 -11.29
N LEU A 211 -15.26 6.20 -11.34
CA LEU A 211 -16.63 6.42 -11.81
C LEU A 211 -17.39 7.42 -10.94
N ILE A 212 -17.27 7.33 -9.60
CA ILE A 212 -17.91 8.29 -8.67
C ILE A 212 -17.43 9.72 -8.97
N ILE A 213 -16.12 9.93 -9.05
CA ILE A 213 -15.55 11.26 -9.31
C ILE A 213 -16.00 11.78 -10.68
N ALA A 214 -16.02 10.92 -11.69
CA ALA A 214 -16.44 11.31 -13.03
C ALA A 214 -17.95 11.64 -13.11
N LEU A 215 -18.81 10.89 -12.39
CA LEU A 215 -20.23 11.21 -12.25
C LEU A 215 -20.45 12.54 -11.51
N GLN A 216 -19.64 12.85 -10.50
CA GLN A 216 -19.69 14.14 -9.80
C GLN A 216 -19.27 15.31 -10.71
N HIS A 217 -18.32 15.10 -11.63
CA HIS A 217 -17.87 16.14 -12.57
C HIS A 217 -18.83 16.35 -13.74
N TYR A 218 -19.34 15.28 -14.35
CA TYR A 218 -20.06 15.36 -15.62
C TYR A 218 -21.56 15.11 -15.51
N GLY A 219 -22.02 14.59 -14.37
CA GLY A 219 -23.41 14.16 -14.17
C GLY A 219 -23.76 12.89 -14.95
N ILE A 220 -24.81 12.20 -14.49
CA ILE A 220 -25.24 10.92 -15.06
C ILE A 220 -25.68 11.01 -16.53
N GLN A 221 -26.26 12.15 -16.93
CA GLN A 221 -26.74 12.36 -18.30
C GLN A 221 -25.60 12.37 -19.33
N SER A 222 -24.37 12.76 -18.94
CA SER A 222 -23.22 12.73 -19.85
C SER A 222 -22.83 11.31 -20.25
N PHE A 223 -22.98 10.36 -19.31
CA PHE A 223 -22.72 8.94 -19.53
C PHE A 223 -23.83 8.27 -20.34
N LEU A 224 -25.10 8.57 -20.05
CA LEU A 224 -26.25 8.05 -20.80
C LEU A 224 -26.24 8.50 -22.27
N ARG A 225 -25.72 9.70 -22.54
CA ARG A 225 -25.62 10.27 -23.91
C ARG A 225 -24.24 10.05 -24.56
N PHE A 226 -23.36 9.27 -23.93
CA PHE A 226 -22.01 8.98 -24.44
C PHE A 226 -21.23 10.20 -24.94
N LYS A 227 -21.29 11.33 -24.20
CA LYS A 227 -20.54 12.54 -24.59
C LYS A 227 -19.03 12.28 -24.50
N THR A 228 -18.23 13.03 -25.28
CA THR A 228 -16.76 12.88 -25.34
C THR A 228 -16.05 12.82 -23.98
N PRO A 229 -16.42 13.63 -22.96
CA PRO A 229 -15.81 13.51 -21.63
C PRO A 229 -16.10 12.16 -20.96
N ALA A 230 -17.32 11.61 -21.12
CA ALA A 230 -17.68 10.30 -20.59
C ALA A 230 -16.95 9.17 -21.33
N LEU A 231 -16.74 9.27 -22.65
CA LEU A 231 -15.97 8.28 -23.41
C LEU A 231 -14.51 8.18 -22.93
N LYS A 232 -13.86 9.31 -22.62
CA LYS A 232 -12.50 9.32 -22.05
C LYS A 232 -12.44 8.63 -20.69
N VAL A 233 -13.46 8.81 -19.86
CA VAL A 233 -13.58 8.14 -18.56
C VAL A 233 -13.79 6.64 -18.75
N LEU A 234 -14.71 6.24 -19.64
CA LEU A 234 -14.98 4.83 -19.93
C LEU A 234 -13.72 4.14 -20.43
N ALA A 235 -12.97 4.78 -21.36
CA ALA A 235 -11.68 4.26 -21.82
C ALA A 235 -10.70 4.07 -20.65
N ALA A 236 -10.59 5.06 -19.74
CA ALA A 236 -9.73 4.93 -18.57
C ALA A 236 -10.17 3.79 -17.64
N ILE A 237 -11.48 3.66 -17.37
CA ILE A 237 -12.07 2.58 -16.55
C ILE A 237 -11.78 1.21 -17.16
N TRP A 238 -11.83 1.07 -18.49
CA TRP A 238 -11.52 -0.17 -19.19
C TRP A 238 -10.04 -0.51 -19.18
N VAL A 239 -9.14 0.49 -19.17
CA VAL A 239 -7.69 0.27 -19.14
C VAL A 239 -7.19 -0.18 -17.76
N ILE A 240 -7.78 0.30 -16.67
CA ILE A 240 -7.40 -0.10 -15.30
C ILE A 240 -7.33 -1.63 -15.11
N PRO A 241 -8.36 -2.42 -15.44
CA PRO A 241 -8.35 -3.86 -15.24
C PRO A 241 -7.48 -4.63 -16.25
N ILE A 242 -7.04 -4.02 -17.36
CA ILE A 242 -6.22 -4.72 -18.38
C ILE A 242 -4.95 -5.30 -17.77
N GLY A 243 -4.29 -4.56 -16.88
CA GLY A 243 -3.08 -5.04 -16.22
C GLY A 243 -3.34 -6.30 -15.38
N PHE A 244 -4.40 -6.28 -14.57
CA PHE A 244 -4.77 -7.41 -13.72
C PHE A 244 -5.25 -8.61 -14.54
N PHE A 245 -6.08 -8.40 -15.56
CA PHE A 245 -6.56 -9.48 -16.43
C PHE A 245 -5.46 -10.06 -17.34
N SER A 246 -4.47 -9.25 -17.73
CA SER A 246 -3.26 -9.77 -18.39
C SER A 246 -2.50 -10.74 -17.48
N PHE A 247 -2.39 -10.41 -16.18
CA PHE A 247 -1.77 -11.31 -15.21
C PHE A 247 -2.58 -12.60 -14.99
N MET A 248 -3.91 -12.50 -14.89
CA MET A 248 -4.78 -13.68 -14.81
C MET A 248 -4.66 -14.56 -16.06
N THR A 249 -4.60 -13.95 -17.24
CA THR A 249 -4.42 -14.66 -18.51
C THR A 249 -3.06 -15.37 -18.54
N TYR A 250 -2.00 -14.69 -18.07
CA TYR A 250 -0.69 -15.31 -17.90
C TYR A 250 -0.75 -16.53 -16.98
N LEU A 251 -1.40 -16.43 -15.81
CA LEU A 251 -1.54 -17.56 -14.89
C LEU A 251 -2.32 -18.73 -15.52
N TYR A 252 -3.36 -18.45 -16.31
CA TYR A 252 -4.09 -19.49 -17.02
C TYR A 252 -3.20 -20.29 -17.96
N PHE A 253 -2.35 -19.63 -18.76
CA PHE A 253 -1.43 -20.32 -19.66
C PHE A 253 -0.22 -20.92 -18.94
N HIS A 254 0.18 -20.37 -17.79
CA HIS A 254 1.36 -20.82 -17.02
C HIS A 254 1.07 -22.02 -16.12
N VAL A 255 -0.08 -22.05 -15.43
CA VAL A 255 -0.44 -23.10 -14.45
C VAL A 255 -1.83 -23.69 -14.65
N GLY A 256 -2.58 -23.27 -15.67
CA GLY A 256 -3.92 -23.78 -15.95
C GLY A 256 -5.04 -23.14 -15.12
N ASP A 257 -4.74 -22.13 -14.29
CA ASP A 257 -5.69 -21.50 -13.38
C ASP A 257 -5.54 -19.97 -13.36
N ALA A 258 -6.50 -19.27 -13.97
CA ALA A 258 -6.54 -17.80 -14.01
C ALA A 258 -6.72 -17.16 -12.63
N LEU A 259 -7.25 -17.90 -11.66
CA LEU A 259 -7.56 -17.47 -10.29
C LEU A 259 -6.55 -18.02 -9.28
N ALA A 260 -5.42 -18.57 -9.73
CA ALA A 260 -4.40 -19.17 -8.88
C ALA A 260 -3.93 -18.24 -7.74
N PHE A 261 -3.84 -16.93 -7.99
CA PHE A 261 -3.51 -15.91 -6.99
C PHE A 261 -4.48 -15.87 -5.79
N GLY A 262 -5.75 -16.20 -6.04
CA GLY A 262 -6.82 -16.26 -5.05
C GLY A 262 -6.91 -17.63 -4.38
N HIS A 263 -6.82 -18.71 -5.15
CA HIS A 263 -6.88 -20.07 -4.60
C HIS A 263 -5.70 -20.37 -3.66
N ILE A 264 -4.50 -19.88 -4.00
CA ILE A 264 -3.29 -20.11 -3.18
C ILE A 264 -3.38 -19.46 -1.77
N GLN A 265 -4.32 -18.55 -1.53
CA GLN A 265 -4.53 -17.92 -0.23
C GLN A 265 -4.81 -18.95 0.88
N ILE A 266 -5.34 -20.13 0.55
CA ILE A 266 -5.60 -21.21 1.50
C ILE A 266 -4.32 -21.69 2.20
N ALA A 267 -3.16 -21.56 1.56
CA ALA A 267 -1.86 -21.93 2.13
C ALA A 267 -1.47 -21.05 3.34
N TRP A 268 -2.06 -19.86 3.46
CA TRP A 268 -1.91 -18.96 4.61
C TRP A 268 -3.12 -18.99 5.55
N GLY A 269 -3.94 -20.05 5.47
CA GLY A 269 -5.14 -20.22 6.32
C GLY A 269 -6.24 -19.20 6.05
N ARG A 270 -6.26 -18.58 4.87
CA ARG A 270 -7.29 -17.62 4.47
C ARG A 270 -8.43 -18.35 3.79
N GLN A 271 -9.64 -18.12 4.27
CA GLN A 271 -10.86 -18.68 3.69
C GLN A 271 -11.92 -17.58 3.63
N LEU A 272 -12.63 -17.50 2.51
CA LEU A 272 -13.71 -16.52 2.38
C LEU A 272 -14.87 -16.92 3.29
N THR A 273 -15.21 -16.06 4.23
CA THR A 273 -16.27 -16.24 5.21
C THR A 273 -16.85 -14.88 5.60
N ASN A 274 -17.80 -14.86 6.53
CA ASN A 274 -18.40 -13.65 7.05
C ASN A 274 -17.33 -12.80 7.79
N PRO A 275 -17.11 -11.52 7.42
CA PRO A 275 -16.17 -10.64 8.12
C PRO A 275 -16.47 -10.47 9.62
N PHE A 276 -17.75 -10.56 10.04
CA PHE A 276 -18.11 -10.50 11.46
C PHE A 276 -17.61 -11.72 12.25
N HIS A 277 -17.53 -12.89 11.62
CA HIS A 277 -16.95 -14.08 12.25
C HIS A 277 -15.48 -13.82 12.64
N TRP A 278 -14.71 -13.21 11.74
CA TRP A 278 -13.31 -12.87 12.02
C TRP A 278 -13.16 -11.85 13.14
N LEU A 279 -14.04 -10.83 13.22
CA LEU A 279 -14.03 -9.88 14.32
C LEU A 279 -14.29 -10.56 15.67
N MET A 280 -15.32 -11.41 15.74
CA MET A 280 -15.64 -12.17 16.95
C MET A 280 -14.50 -13.10 17.36
N PHE A 281 -13.96 -13.85 16.40
CA PHE A 281 -12.79 -14.70 16.61
C PHE A 281 -11.62 -13.94 17.23
N GLY A 282 -11.36 -12.70 16.79
CA GLY A 282 -10.28 -11.91 17.35
C GLY A 282 -10.53 -11.40 18.76
N PHE A 283 -11.78 -11.09 19.11
CA PHE A 283 -12.16 -10.76 20.50
C PHE A 283 -12.05 -11.99 21.42
N GLU A 284 -12.54 -13.14 20.98
CA GLU A 284 -12.52 -14.40 21.75
C GLU A 284 -11.09 -14.93 21.95
N THR A 285 -10.25 -14.85 20.91
CA THR A 285 -8.86 -15.34 20.97
C THR A 285 -7.95 -14.44 21.81
N GLY A 286 -8.22 -13.13 21.84
CA GLY A 286 -7.37 -12.18 22.57
C GLY A 286 -6.01 -11.91 21.91
N GLY A 287 -5.07 -11.38 22.70
CA GLY A 287 -3.66 -11.22 22.31
C GLY A 287 -3.44 -10.49 20.97
N PRO A 288 -2.58 -11.03 20.07
CA PRO A 288 -2.36 -10.44 18.76
C PRO A 288 -3.62 -10.33 17.89
N LYS A 289 -4.57 -11.26 18.00
CA LYS A 289 -5.81 -11.23 17.20
C LYS A 289 -6.75 -10.11 17.65
N LEU A 290 -6.81 -9.84 18.96
CA LEU A 290 -7.53 -8.69 19.50
C LEU A 290 -6.94 -7.37 18.97
N TYR A 291 -5.61 -7.26 18.96
CA TYR A 291 -4.94 -6.09 18.36
C TYR A 291 -5.32 -5.89 16.88
N LEU A 292 -5.27 -6.95 16.07
CA LEU A 292 -5.66 -6.88 14.66
C LEU A 292 -7.14 -6.48 14.48
N THR A 293 -8.01 -6.94 15.37
CA THR A 293 -9.44 -6.58 15.41
C THR A 293 -9.64 -5.12 15.74
N ILE A 294 -8.96 -4.60 16.77
CA ILE A 294 -9.00 -3.17 17.12
C ILE A 294 -8.52 -2.32 15.94
N MET A 295 -7.42 -2.70 15.28
CA MET A 295 -6.92 -1.97 14.12
C MET A 295 -7.90 -2.02 12.93
N ALA A 296 -8.57 -3.15 12.70
CA ALA A 296 -9.63 -3.25 11.71
C ALA A 296 -10.79 -2.28 12.03
N LEU A 297 -11.28 -2.28 13.26
CA LEU A 297 -12.37 -1.39 13.70
C LEU A 297 -11.99 0.10 13.60
N LEU A 298 -10.78 0.47 14.02
CA LEU A 298 -10.27 1.83 13.85
C LEU A 298 -10.19 2.25 12.38
N SER A 299 -9.83 1.31 11.49
CA SER A 299 -9.78 1.56 10.05
C SER A 299 -11.18 1.77 9.46
N PHE A 300 -12.18 0.98 9.88
CA PHE A 300 -13.58 1.20 9.50
C PHE A 300 -14.16 2.49 10.10
N ALA A 301 -13.78 2.85 11.33
CA ALA A 301 -14.17 4.13 11.91
C ALA A 301 -13.61 5.33 11.10
N LEU A 302 -12.35 5.24 10.66
CA LEU A 302 -11.75 6.22 9.78
C LEU A 302 -12.43 6.25 8.40
N ASN A 303 -12.83 5.08 7.89
CA ASN A 303 -13.61 4.99 6.65
C ASN A 303 -14.97 5.69 6.76
N ILE A 304 -15.72 5.44 7.84
CA ILE A 304 -16.98 6.13 8.15
C ILE A 304 -16.75 7.63 8.27
N TYR A 305 -15.64 8.05 8.89
CA TYR A 305 -15.27 9.46 8.97
C TYR A 305 -15.10 10.09 7.57
N LEU A 306 -14.48 9.40 6.60
CA LEU A 306 -14.41 9.87 5.21
C LEU A 306 -15.80 10.01 4.57
N VAL A 307 -16.72 9.07 4.82
CA VAL A 307 -18.12 9.15 4.36
C VAL A 307 -18.81 10.40 4.93
N VAL A 308 -18.70 10.62 6.25
CA VAL A 308 -19.28 11.80 6.93
C VAL A 308 -18.70 13.11 6.39
N ARG A 309 -17.41 13.10 6.02
CA ARG A 309 -16.73 14.23 5.39
C ARG A 309 -17.00 14.35 3.87
N LYS A 310 -17.87 13.49 3.32
CA LYS A 310 -18.32 13.45 1.91
C LYS A 310 -17.24 13.07 0.89
N TYR A 311 -16.17 12.41 1.32
CA TYR A 311 -15.14 11.82 0.45
C TYR A 311 -15.56 10.42 0.00
N TYR A 312 -16.70 10.32 -0.69
CA TYR A 312 -17.33 9.04 -1.00
C TYR A 312 -16.47 8.14 -1.90
N ALA A 313 -15.68 8.71 -2.81
CA ALA A 313 -14.82 7.94 -3.69
C ALA A 313 -13.67 7.28 -2.90
N GLU A 314 -12.95 8.04 -2.08
CA GLU A 314 -11.90 7.52 -1.19
C GLU A 314 -12.47 6.54 -0.17
N ALA A 315 -13.63 6.84 0.41
CA ALA A 315 -14.31 5.98 1.36
C ALA A 315 -14.71 4.65 0.70
N LEU A 316 -15.29 4.64 -0.50
CA LEU A 316 -15.65 3.40 -1.17
C LEU A 316 -14.42 2.54 -1.46
N PHE A 317 -13.35 3.16 -1.99
CA PHE A 317 -12.12 2.42 -2.29
C PHE A 317 -11.48 1.82 -1.03
N MET A 318 -11.39 2.62 0.04
CA MET A 318 -10.89 2.16 1.33
C MET A 318 -11.79 1.06 1.92
N PHE A 319 -13.10 1.18 1.80
CA PHE A 319 -14.04 0.16 2.27
C PHE A 319 -13.80 -1.16 1.55
N ILE A 320 -13.70 -1.17 0.21
CA ILE A 320 -13.41 -2.37 -0.58
C ILE A 320 -12.08 -3.00 -0.15
N CYS A 321 -11.03 -2.17 0.02
CA CYS A 321 -9.71 -2.64 0.43
C CYS A 321 -9.64 -3.16 1.86
N LEU A 322 -10.62 -2.84 2.72
CA LEU A 322 -10.71 -3.34 4.09
C LEU A 322 -11.63 -4.56 4.19
N ILE A 323 -12.79 -4.52 3.54
CA ILE A 323 -13.82 -5.57 3.67
C ILE A 323 -13.41 -6.86 2.98
N LEU A 324 -12.73 -6.79 1.82
CA LEU A 324 -12.31 -7.98 1.09
C LEU A 324 -11.27 -8.80 1.87
N PRO A 325 -10.17 -8.22 2.39
CA PRO A 325 -9.26 -8.95 3.25
C PRO A 325 -9.90 -9.41 4.56
N LEU A 326 -10.73 -8.57 5.21
CA LEU A 326 -11.40 -8.94 6.45
C LEU A 326 -12.35 -10.15 6.26
N SER A 327 -12.96 -10.28 5.09
CA SER A 327 -13.79 -11.45 4.75
C SER A 327 -12.97 -12.74 4.63
N SER A 328 -11.63 -12.64 4.55
CA SER A 328 -10.74 -13.80 4.43
C SER A 328 -9.95 -14.13 5.70
N SER A 329 -9.55 -13.11 6.48
CA SER A 329 -8.77 -13.25 7.71
C SER A 329 -8.59 -11.90 8.42
N LEU A 330 -8.32 -11.92 9.73
CA LEU A 330 -7.80 -10.76 10.47
C LEU A 330 -6.33 -10.43 10.15
N ASN A 331 -5.59 -11.40 9.61
CA ASN A 331 -4.15 -11.26 9.43
C ASN A 331 -3.84 -10.12 8.44
N ALA A 332 -2.88 -9.27 8.82
CA ALA A 332 -2.44 -8.10 8.06
C ALA A 332 -3.48 -6.98 7.88
N MET A 333 -4.59 -6.95 8.63
CA MET A 333 -5.54 -5.83 8.60
C MET A 333 -4.89 -4.44 8.75
N PRO A 334 -3.95 -4.21 9.68
CA PRO A 334 -3.30 -2.91 9.78
C PRO A 334 -2.48 -2.54 8.54
N ARG A 335 -1.85 -3.54 7.89
CA ARG A 335 -1.11 -3.34 6.63
C ARG A 335 -2.06 -2.93 5.51
N TYR A 336 -3.23 -3.57 5.40
CA TYR A 336 -4.25 -3.17 4.44
C TYR A 336 -4.76 -1.75 4.68
N ALA A 337 -4.85 -1.30 5.93
CA ALA A 337 -5.23 0.07 6.24
C ALA A 337 -4.12 1.09 5.92
N PHE A 338 -2.90 0.90 6.44
CA PHE A 338 -1.81 1.87 6.30
C PHE A 338 -1.09 1.81 4.94
N GLY A 339 -1.38 0.81 4.11
CA GLY A 339 -0.96 0.74 2.71
C GLY A 339 -1.83 1.55 1.74
N LEU A 340 -2.77 2.37 2.24
CA LEU A 340 -3.76 3.08 1.43
C LEU A 340 -3.64 4.59 1.58
N TYR A 341 -3.62 5.30 0.45
CA TYR A 341 -3.73 6.77 0.43
C TYR A 341 -4.96 7.31 1.20
N PRO A 342 -6.18 6.76 1.04
CA PRO A 342 -7.35 7.23 1.79
C PRO A 342 -7.18 7.27 3.31
N THR A 343 -6.41 6.34 3.90
CA THR A 343 -6.08 6.35 5.33
C THR A 343 -5.33 7.63 5.69
N PHE A 344 -4.32 8.01 4.91
CA PHE A 344 -3.57 9.24 5.13
C PHE A 344 -4.40 10.50 4.86
N LEU A 345 -5.36 10.46 3.93
CA LEU A 345 -6.35 11.54 3.79
C LEU A 345 -7.18 11.68 5.07
N GLY A 346 -7.70 10.58 5.62
CA GLY A 346 -8.48 10.59 6.86
C GLY A 346 -7.69 11.17 8.04
N LEU A 347 -6.42 10.75 8.19
CA LEU A 347 -5.53 11.31 9.21
C LEU A 347 -5.24 12.80 8.99
N ALA A 348 -5.05 13.24 7.74
CA ALA A 348 -4.88 14.65 7.43
C ALA A 348 -6.12 15.47 7.82
N LEU A 349 -7.32 14.98 7.52
CA LEU A 349 -8.57 15.63 7.87
C LEU A 349 -8.81 15.71 9.39
N LEU A 350 -8.35 14.70 10.15
CA LEU A 350 -8.38 14.71 11.61
C LEU A 350 -7.42 15.77 12.17
N VAL A 351 -6.18 15.83 11.68
CA VAL A 351 -5.19 16.84 12.09
C VAL A 351 -5.67 18.25 11.74
N GLU A 352 -6.24 18.43 10.55
CA GLU A 352 -6.78 19.71 10.11
C GLU A 352 -7.92 20.18 11.02
N ARG A 353 -8.79 19.26 11.44
CA ARG A 353 -9.95 19.58 12.30
C ARG A 353 -9.55 19.76 13.76
N TYR A 354 -8.59 18.98 14.25
CA TYR A 354 -8.15 18.96 15.64
C TYR A 354 -6.62 19.11 15.72
N PRO A 355 -6.07 20.32 15.55
CA PRO A 355 -4.63 20.55 15.51
C PRO A 355 -3.86 20.00 16.73
N ASN A 356 -4.51 19.94 17.89
CA ASN A 356 -3.92 19.44 19.14
C ASN A 356 -3.57 17.94 19.09
N ILE A 357 -4.20 17.14 18.21
CA ILE A 357 -3.88 15.71 18.08
C ILE A 357 -2.54 15.48 17.37
N LYS A 358 -2.01 16.49 16.69
CA LYS A 358 -0.77 16.40 15.91
C LYS A 358 0.37 15.80 16.74
N THR A 359 0.68 16.40 17.88
CA THR A 359 1.85 16.02 18.68
C THR A 359 1.68 14.63 19.28
N PRO A 360 0.56 14.31 19.98
CA PRO A 360 0.32 12.94 20.45
C PRO A 360 0.39 11.90 19.34
N MET A 361 -0.23 12.18 18.18
CA MET A 361 -0.23 11.24 17.06
C MET A 361 1.18 11.01 16.50
N LEU A 362 1.99 12.06 16.33
CA LEU A 362 3.39 11.93 15.92
C LEU A 362 4.23 11.12 16.91
N CYS A 363 4.05 11.34 18.22
CA CYS A 363 4.76 10.58 19.25
C CYS A 363 4.36 9.09 19.22
N ILE A 364 3.06 8.79 19.18
CA ILE A 364 2.54 7.42 19.11
C ILE A 364 3.02 6.73 17.82
N PHE A 365 2.92 7.41 16.68
CA PHE A 365 3.31 6.88 15.38
C PHE A 365 4.81 6.59 15.34
N SER A 366 5.64 7.51 15.83
CA SER A 366 7.09 7.32 15.89
C SER A 366 7.46 6.12 16.77
N ALA A 367 6.92 6.04 18.00
CA ALA A 367 7.17 4.91 18.89
C ALA A 367 6.71 3.57 18.29
N ALA A 368 5.49 3.55 17.74
CA ALA A 368 4.93 2.36 17.11
C ALA A 368 5.75 1.92 15.89
N SER A 369 6.20 2.87 15.05
CA SER A 369 6.99 2.58 13.85
C SER A 369 8.32 1.90 14.17
N THR A 370 8.99 2.33 15.24
CA THR A 370 10.23 1.71 15.71
C THR A 370 9.96 0.32 16.29
N PHE A 371 8.95 0.20 17.16
CA PHE A 371 8.57 -1.09 17.76
C PHE A 371 8.22 -2.14 16.69
N ILE A 372 7.43 -1.74 15.70
CA ILE A 372 7.06 -2.57 14.56
C ILE A 372 8.27 -2.92 13.69
N ALA A 373 9.19 -1.98 13.45
CA ALA A 373 10.40 -2.24 12.68
C ALA A 373 11.29 -3.30 13.37
N ILE A 374 11.47 -3.20 14.69
CA ILE A 374 12.21 -4.20 15.48
C ILE A 374 11.55 -5.57 15.36
N GLY A 375 10.24 -5.65 15.57
CA GLY A 375 9.50 -6.91 15.42
C GLY A 375 9.60 -7.50 14.01
N PHE A 376 9.55 -6.65 12.97
CA PHE A 376 9.61 -7.07 11.56
C PHE A 376 10.98 -7.64 11.19
N PHE A 377 12.04 -6.89 11.48
CA PHE A 377 13.41 -7.36 11.23
C PHE A 377 13.78 -8.56 12.11
N GLY A 378 13.25 -8.64 13.33
CA GLY A 378 13.45 -9.76 14.26
C GLY A 378 12.60 -11.01 14.01
N HIS A 379 11.78 -11.07 12.95
CA HIS A 379 10.85 -12.19 12.68
C HIS A 379 9.71 -12.42 13.70
N HIS A 380 9.50 -11.49 14.62
CA HIS A 380 8.38 -11.55 15.58
C HIS A 380 7.15 -10.77 15.14
N PHE A 381 7.17 -10.22 13.92
CA PHE A 381 6.08 -9.41 13.41
C PHE A 381 4.87 -10.26 13.03
N PHE A 382 3.87 -10.26 13.93
CA PHE A 382 2.53 -10.80 13.75
C PHE A 382 2.50 -12.06 12.88
N THR A 383 3.42 -12.99 13.17
CA THR A 383 3.31 -14.38 12.72
C THR A 383 1.97 -14.87 13.25
N VAL A 384 1.15 -15.37 12.32
CA VAL A 384 -0.24 -15.78 12.46
C VAL A 384 -0.52 -16.51 13.77
#